data_AF-A0ABD7L3A8-F1
#
_entry.id   AF-A0ABD7L3A8-F1
#
_cell.length_a   1.000
_cell.length_b   1.000
_cell.length_c   1.000
_cell.angle_alpha   90.00
_cell.angle_beta   90.00
_cell.angle_gamma   90.00
#
_symmetry.space_group_name_H-M   'P 1'
#
loop_
_entity.id
_entity.type
_entity.pdbx_description
1 polymer ?
#
loop_
_entity_poly.entity_id
_entity_poly.type
_entity_poly.pdbx_seq_one_letter_code
_entity_poly.pdbx_strand_id
1 'polypeptide(L)' 'MTRIRNFGWNRLKLATLSYDELNQLEEQVKLEHACKDGIHMYDKAGRDKLDALSWAVYNKQKQEAAQ' A
#
# COMPACT_ATOMS: atom_id res chain seq x y z
N MET A 1 11.02 15.30 4.30
CA MET A 1 10.17 14.14 3.99
C MET A 1 8.97 14.16 4.91
N THR A 2 7.81 14.55 4.39
CA THR A 2 6.52 14.48 5.09
C THR A 2 6.21 13.00 5.36
N ARG A 3 6.16 12.61 6.62
CA ARG A 3 5.93 11.22 7.00
C ARG A 3 4.46 10.88 6.74
N ILE A 4 4.16 10.20 5.65
CA ILE A 4 2.80 9.77 5.31
C ILE A 4 2.31 8.83 6.41
N ARG A 5 1.10 9.06 6.90
CA ARG A 5 0.49 8.22 7.94
C ARG A 5 0.03 6.92 7.29
N ASN A 6 0.74 5.83 7.58
CA ASN A 6 0.37 4.49 7.15
C ASN A 6 -0.84 3.90 7.90
N PHE A 7 -1.37 4.59 8.92
CA PHE A 7 -2.54 4.19 9.73
C PHE A 7 -2.50 2.75 10.25
N GLY A 8 -1.31 2.21 10.52
CA GLY A 8 -1.14 0.82 10.90
C GLY A 8 -1.61 -0.17 9.82
N TRP A 9 -1.53 0.22 8.54
CA TRP A 9 -1.97 -0.55 7.38
C TRP A 9 -3.48 -0.84 7.33
N ASN A 10 -4.28 0.03 7.97
CA ASN A 10 -5.73 -0.07 7.89
C ASN A 10 -6.22 0.33 6.49
N ARG A 11 -6.64 -0.68 5.72
CA ARG A 11 -7.12 -0.56 4.34
C ARG A 11 -8.20 0.52 4.10
N LEU A 12 -9.12 0.73 5.06
CA LEU A 12 -10.17 1.76 4.95
C LEU A 12 -9.59 3.17 5.08
N LYS A 13 -8.65 3.36 6.01
CA LYS A 13 -7.97 4.66 6.19
C LYS A 13 -7.01 4.93 5.04
N LEU A 14 -6.33 3.92 4.53
CA LEU A 14 -5.48 4.03 3.34
C LEU A 14 -6.29 4.49 2.12
N ALA A 15 -7.53 4.01 1.93
CA ALA A 15 -8.38 4.44 0.81
C ALA A 15 -8.73 5.95 0.82
N THR A 16 -8.57 6.62 1.97
CA THR A 16 -8.77 8.08 2.08
C THR A 16 -7.57 8.89 1.57
N LEU A 17 -6.40 8.26 1.45
CA LEU A 17 -5.18 8.91 0.97
C LEU A 17 -5.25 9.18 -0.54
N SER A 18 -4.42 10.10 -1.00
CA SER A 18 -4.25 10.40 -2.43
C SER A 18 -3.56 9.24 -3.15
N TYR A 19 -3.78 9.10 -4.47
CA TYR A 19 -3.08 8.08 -5.25
C TYR A 19 -1.55 8.25 -5.18
N ASP A 20 -1.06 9.48 -5.13
CA ASP A 20 0.37 9.78 -4.94
C ASP A 20 0.89 9.26 -3.59
N GLU A 21 0.14 9.51 -2.51
CA GLU A 21 0.50 9.03 -1.16
C GLU A 21 0.49 7.50 -1.07
N LEU A 22 -0.47 6.85 -1.74
CA LEU A 22 -0.52 5.39 -1.83
C LEU A 22 0.67 4.84 -2.62
N ASN A 23 1.06 5.50 -3.71
CA ASN A 23 2.22 5.11 -4.51
C ASN A 23 3.53 5.27 -3.71
N GLN A 24 3.71 6.38 -2.99
CA GLN A 24 4.88 6.58 -2.12
C GLN A 24 4.96 5.52 -1.02
N LEU A 25 3.83 5.16 -0.40
CA LEU A 25 3.78 4.07 0.59
C LEU A 25 4.12 2.71 -0.03
N GLU A 26 3.66 2.45 -1.26
CA GLU A 26 3.98 1.23 -1.99
C GLU A 26 5.47 1.10 -2.25
N GLU A 27 6.10 2.14 -2.79
CA GLU A 27 7.54 2.18 -3.03
C GLU A 27 8.34 1.99 -1.74
N GLN A 28 7.90 2.64 -0.65
CA GLN A 28 8.54 2.47 0.65
C GLN A 28 8.45 1.00 1.13
N VAL A 29 7.29 0.36 1.02
CA VAL A 29 7.13 -1.06 1.41
C VAL A 29 7.99 -1.97 0.54
N LYS A 30 8.04 -1.73 -0.77
CA LYS A 30 8.87 -2.50 -1.69
C LYS A 30 10.35 -2.40 -1.33
N LEU A 31 10.83 -1.22 -0.95
CA LEU A 31 12.20 -1.00 -0.53
C LEU A 31 12.51 -1.63 0.83
N GLU A 32 11.62 -1.46 1.81
CA GLU A 32 11.82 -1.97 3.18
C GLU A 32 11.70 -3.49 3.27
N HIS A 33 10.83 -4.10 2.47
CA HIS A 33 10.51 -5.54 2.53
C HIS A 33 11.04 -6.34 1.35
N ALA A 34 11.92 -5.75 0.53
CA ALA A 34 12.61 -6.48 -0.54
C ALA A 34 13.36 -7.68 0.05
N CYS A 35 12.97 -8.88 -0.38
CA CYS A 35 13.56 -10.13 0.10
C CYS A 35 14.43 -10.74 -0.99
N LYS A 36 15.63 -11.21 -0.62
CA LYS A 36 16.60 -11.83 -1.54
C LYS A 36 16.62 -13.37 -1.44
N ASP A 37 15.51 -13.97 -1.03
CA ASP A 37 15.42 -15.42 -0.80
C ASP A 37 15.20 -16.25 -2.08
N GLY A 38 15.25 -15.64 -3.27
CA GLY A 38 15.18 -16.32 -4.57
C GLY A 38 13.79 -16.85 -4.98
N ILE A 39 12.86 -17.03 -4.03
CA ILE A 39 11.49 -17.50 -4.28
C ILE A 39 10.46 -16.37 -4.15
N HIS A 40 10.68 -15.44 -3.22
CA HIS A 40 9.75 -14.36 -2.92
C HIS A 40 10.41 -13.01 -3.14
N MET A 41 9.78 -12.13 -3.92
CA MET A 41 10.25 -10.76 -4.15
C MET A 41 10.17 -9.90 -2.87
N TYR A 42 9.17 -10.16 -2.02
CA TYR A 42 8.95 -9.45 -0.76
C TYR A 42 8.71 -10.43 0.38
N ASP A 43 9.09 -10.05 1.60
CA ASP A 43 8.80 -10.83 2.80
C ASP A 43 7.29 -10.90 3.08
N LYS A 44 6.88 -11.75 4.04
CA LYS A 44 5.46 -11.93 4.38
C LYS A 44 4.78 -10.61 4.77
N ALA A 45 5.45 -9.79 5.59
CA ALA A 45 4.89 -8.53 6.05
C ALA A 45 4.76 -7.52 4.91
N GLY A 46 5.72 -7.47 3.98
CA GLY A 46 5.66 -6.65 2.78
C GLY A 46 4.49 -7.03 1.89
N ARG A 47 4.26 -8.33 1.67
CA ARG A 47 3.10 -8.81 0.89
C ARG A 47 1.77 -8.40 1.52
N ASP A 48 1.62 -8.57 2.83
CA ASP A 48 0.38 -8.19 3.54
C ASP A 48 0.13 -6.67 3.45
N LYS A 49 1.18 -5.85 3.50
CA LYS A 49 1.10 -4.39 3.35
C LYS A 49 0.75 -3.96 1.92
N LEU A 50 1.36 -4.60 0.91
CA LEU A 50 1.07 -4.35 -0.50
C LEU A 50 -0.36 -4.75 -0.85
N ASP A 51 -0.88 -5.83 -0.27
CA ASP A 51 -2.29 -6.23 -0.42
C ASP A 51 -3.24 -5.18 0.15
N ALA A 52 -2.93 -4.64 1.34
CA ALA A 52 -3.72 -3.56 1.94
C ALA A 52 -3.74 -2.29 1.08
N LEU A 53 -2.60 -1.92 0.47
CA LEU A 53 -2.50 -0.80 -0.47
C LEU A 53 -3.30 -1.07 -1.76
N SER A 54 -3.15 -2.26 -2.33
CA SER A 54 -3.87 -2.67 -3.54
C SER A 54 -5.39 -2.62 -3.32
N TRP A 55 -5.86 -3.10 -2.17
CA TRP A 55 -7.26 -3.00 -1.78
C TRP A 55 -7.73 -1.55 -1.65
N ALA A 56 -6.91 -0.69 -1.04
CA ALA A 56 -7.25 0.73 -0.84
C ALA A 56 -7.43 1.46 -2.18
N VAL A 57 -6.51 1.24 -3.13
CA VAL A 57 -6.60 1.77 -4.50
C VAL A 57 -7.86 1.27 -5.20
N TYR A 58 -8.11 -0.04 -5.16
CA TYR A 58 -9.29 -0.63 -5.79
C TYR A 58 -10.60 -0.09 -5.20
N ASN A 59 -10.70 -0.01 -3.88
CA ASN A 59 -11.90 0.50 -3.22
C ASN A 59 -12.14 1.98 -3.56
N LYS A 60 -11.07 2.78 -3.66
CA LYS A 60 -11.16 4.18 -4.07
C LYS A 60 -11.65 4.32 -5.50
N GLN A 61 -11.06 3.59 -6.45
CA GLN A 61 -11.52 3.56 -7.85
C GLN A 61 -12.98 3.14 -7.97
N LYS A 62 -13.40 2.15 -7.18
CA LYS A 62 -14.79 1.68 -7.15
C LYS A 62 -15.75 2.74 -6.60
N GLN A 63 -15.33 3.51 -5.58
CA GLN A 63 -16.12 4.63 -5.06
C GLN A 63 -16.23 5.76 -6.08
N GLU A 64 -15.13 6.10 -6.76
CA GLU A 64 -15.11 7.11 -7.82
C GLU A 64 -15.98 6.70 -9.02
N ALA A 65 -15.99 5.42 -9.39
CA ALA A 65 -16.83 4.89 -10.48
C ALA A 65 -18.32 4.78 -10.13
N ALA A 66 -18.67 4.86 -8.84
CA ALA A 66 -20.05 4.83 -8.36
C ALA A 66 -20.65 6.23 -8.16
N GLN A 67 -19.86 7.29 -8.36
CA GLN A 67 -20.30 8.70 -8.36
C GLN A 67 -20.61 9.18 -9.78
#